data_AF-A0A9D1HXK5-F1
#
_entry.id   AF-A0A9D1HXK5-F1
#
_cell.length_a   1.000
_cell.length_b   1.000
_cell.length_c   1.000
_cell.angle_alpha   90.00
_cell.angle_beta   90.00
_cell.angle_gamma   90.00
#
_symmetry.space_group_name_H-M   'P 1'
#
loop_
_entity.id
_entity.type
_entity.pdbx_description
1 polymer ?
#
loop_
_entity_poly.entity_id
_entity_poly.type
_entity_poly.pdbx_seq_one_letter_code
_entity_poly.pdbx_strand_id
1 'polypeptide(L)'
;MAVNNEAGNLLGFVASVTGEQNLRVEENLGDGFVRLRVAEAERRQAKHDIRCIEDVVIEMLRNARDARARKIFVATTRDANTRTLVMIDDGDGIPAHMQDRIFDARVTSKLETIHTDRWGVHGRGMALFSVRENVSSAKVVTSTPGLGTSLCVVSDATKLSERADQSTWPTVGTDDDGQTSVVRGPHNIVRTCCEFAVEERGVCEVYLGSPSEIAATLRDRCRPDDESRHLFVDDIAELPVCERLYAASDASDFMEIAASLGLVISERTAHRILSGQIKPLRSVLARLMHRSDPSTPAEVDLMKDRRGLKVSSDDLGEFSRMMERDFSYLADRYYLSLSAAPHVRVTKNRILVSFDLDKPD
;
A
#
# COMPACT_ATOMS: atom_id res chain seq x y z
N MET A 1 45.58 -25.76 40.14
CA MET A 1 44.85 -24.60 39.60
C MET A 1 43.70 -25.13 38.76
N ALA A 2 42.52 -25.27 39.36
CA ALA A 2 41.29 -25.60 38.65
C ALA A 2 40.40 -24.37 38.76
N VAL A 3 40.29 -23.60 37.67
CA VAL A 3 39.47 -22.39 37.61
C VAL A 3 38.08 -22.78 37.15
N ASN A 4 37.12 -22.60 38.07
CA ASN A 4 35.68 -22.44 37.92
C ASN A 4 35.05 -22.75 36.55
N ASN A 5 34.35 -23.90 36.49
CA ASN A 5 33.38 -24.24 35.45
C ASN A 5 31.94 -24.31 36.01
N GLU A 6 31.65 -23.59 37.10
CA GLU A 6 30.32 -23.60 37.75
C GLU A 6 29.31 -22.66 37.05
N ALA A 7 29.79 -21.57 36.44
CA ALA A 7 28.91 -20.60 35.77
C ALA A 7 28.23 -21.17 34.51
N GLY A 8 28.93 -22.00 33.73
CA GLY A 8 28.36 -22.65 32.55
C GLY A 8 27.32 -23.72 32.91
N ASN A 9 27.48 -24.36 34.07
CA ASN A 9 26.58 -25.42 34.52
C ASN A 9 25.27 -24.86 35.09
N LEU A 10 25.33 -23.69 35.76
CA LEU A 10 24.13 -23.00 36.22
C LEU A 10 23.29 -22.44 35.06
N LEU A 11 23.94 -21.88 34.03
CA LEU A 11 23.27 -21.44 32.81
C LEU A 11 22.60 -22.60 32.06
N GLY A 12 23.27 -23.75 31.97
CA GLY A 12 22.69 -24.97 31.38
C GLY A 12 21.52 -25.55 32.18
N PHE A 13 21.58 -25.47 33.51
CA PHE A 13 20.50 -25.92 34.40
C PHE A 13 19.31 -24.95 34.40
N VAL A 14 19.54 -23.64 34.39
CA VAL A 14 18.46 -22.65 34.27
C VAL A 14 17.79 -22.76 32.91
N ALA A 15 18.55 -22.99 31.83
CA ALA A 15 18.00 -23.25 30.48
C ALA A 15 17.10 -24.48 30.43
N SER A 16 17.49 -25.56 31.12
CA SER A 16 16.73 -26.81 31.13
C SER A 16 15.48 -26.76 32.02
N VAL A 17 15.47 -25.89 33.05
CA VAL A 17 14.33 -25.70 33.97
C VAL A 17 13.36 -24.61 33.51
N THR A 18 13.84 -23.60 32.78
CA THR A 18 13.02 -22.43 32.36
C THR A 18 12.67 -22.40 30.87
N GLY A 19 13.13 -23.38 30.09
CA GLY A 19 12.98 -23.43 28.64
C GLY A 19 13.90 -22.45 27.91
N GLU A 20 14.42 -22.84 26.74
CA GLU A 20 15.29 -22.00 25.89
C GLU A 20 14.68 -20.62 25.55
N GLN A 21 13.35 -20.48 25.69
CA GLN A 21 12.59 -19.25 25.48
C GLN A 21 13.02 -18.10 26.40
N ASN A 22 13.34 -18.39 27.67
CA ASN A 22 13.75 -17.36 28.63
C ASN A 22 15.17 -16.82 28.38
N LEU A 23 16.02 -17.56 27.66
CA LEU A 23 17.38 -17.12 27.33
C LEU A 23 17.40 -16.06 26.22
N ARG A 24 16.37 -16.03 25.36
CA ARG A 24 16.26 -15.07 24.25
C ARG A 24 15.55 -13.77 24.66
N VAL A 25 14.89 -13.73 25.82
CA VAL A 25 14.18 -12.54 26.31
C VAL A 25 15.10 -11.69 27.20
N GLU A 26 15.23 -10.42 26.86
CA GLU A 26 15.89 -9.42 27.72
C GLU A 26 14.89 -8.82 28.70
N GLU A 27 13.73 -8.41 28.19
CA GLU A 27 12.70 -7.67 28.93
C GLU A 27 11.33 -8.20 28.50
N ASN A 28 10.46 -8.52 29.47
CA ASN A 28 9.05 -8.79 29.20
C ASN A 28 8.29 -7.46 29.27
N LEU A 29 7.58 -7.10 28.21
CA LEU A 29 6.91 -5.81 28.07
C LEU A 29 5.42 -5.86 28.41
N GLY A 30 4.86 -7.06 28.64
CA GLY A 30 3.43 -7.27 28.83
C GLY A 30 2.68 -7.60 27.53
N ASP A 31 1.46 -8.12 27.64
CA ASP A 31 0.54 -8.42 26.52
C ASP A 31 1.17 -9.24 25.37
N GLY A 32 2.08 -10.16 25.72
CA GLY A 32 2.79 -11.01 24.77
C GLY A 32 3.98 -10.35 24.06
N PHE A 33 4.26 -9.08 24.34
CA PHE A 33 5.42 -8.38 23.81
C PHE A 33 6.66 -8.57 24.68
N VAL A 34 7.80 -8.73 24.02
CA VAL A 34 9.11 -8.88 24.65
C VAL A 34 10.16 -8.10 23.88
N ARG A 35 11.25 -7.74 24.57
CA ARG A 35 12.50 -7.30 23.95
C ARG A 35 13.44 -8.49 23.88
N LEU A 36 13.91 -8.83 22.68
CA LEU A 36 14.84 -9.95 22.49
C LEU A 36 16.29 -9.56 22.81
N ARG A 37 17.06 -10.50 23.35
CA ARG A 37 18.54 -10.44 23.41
C ARG A 37 19.09 -10.74 22.03
N VAL A 38 19.67 -9.73 21.39
CA VAL A 38 20.27 -9.86 20.05
C VAL A 38 21.61 -9.13 20.03
N ALA A 39 22.59 -9.65 19.29
CA ALA A 39 23.88 -9.00 19.12
C ALA A 39 23.73 -7.60 18.49
N GLU A 40 24.53 -6.63 18.92
CA GLU A 40 24.47 -5.26 18.40
C GLU A 40 24.75 -5.19 16.88
N ALA A 41 25.49 -6.17 16.34
CA ALA A 41 25.68 -6.32 14.90
C ALA A 41 24.36 -6.44 14.13
N GLU A 42 23.36 -7.17 14.68
CA GLU A 42 22.04 -7.30 14.03
C GLU A 42 21.25 -5.99 14.08
N ARG A 43 21.43 -5.19 15.14
CA ARG A 43 20.83 -3.84 15.21
C ARG A 43 21.36 -2.93 14.11
N ARG A 44 22.67 -2.99 13.84
CA ARG A 44 23.30 -2.21 12.76
C ARG A 44 22.87 -2.72 11.39
N GLN A 45 22.76 -4.04 11.22
CA GLN A 45 22.29 -4.67 9.99
C GLN A 45 20.86 -4.26 9.66
N ALA A 46 19.97 -4.22 10.66
CA ALA A 46 18.56 -3.91 10.47
C ALA A 46 18.34 -2.60 9.71
N LYS A 47 19.13 -1.54 9.99
CA LYS A 47 19.01 -0.26 9.28
C LYS A 47 19.22 -0.41 7.76
N HIS A 48 20.04 -1.36 7.33
CA HIS A 48 20.32 -1.61 5.91
C HIS A 48 19.28 -2.50 5.22
N ASP A 49 18.32 -3.06 5.96
CA ASP A 49 17.29 -3.93 5.40
C ASP A 49 16.25 -3.13 4.59
N ILE A 50 16.06 -1.85 4.90
CA ILE A 50 15.19 -0.94 4.16
C ILE A 50 16.04 -0.09 3.21
N ARG A 51 15.93 -0.34 1.90
CA ARG A 51 16.70 0.36 0.84
C ARG A 51 15.80 1.20 -0.04
N CYS A 52 14.54 0.82 -0.17
CA CYS A 52 13.53 1.56 -0.90
C CYS A 52 12.16 1.50 -0.21
N ILE A 53 11.22 2.31 -0.69
CA ILE A 53 9.85 2.34 -0.14
C ILE A 53 9.15 0.98 -0.26
N GLU A 54 9.47 0.20 -1.29
CA GLU A 54 8.89 -1.13 -1.49
C GLU A 54 9.28 -2.10 -0.36
N ASP A 55 10.48 -1.96 0.21
CA ASP A 55 10.91 -2.74 1.38
C ASP A 55 10.05 -2.37 2.61
N VAL A 56 9.65 -1.10 2.77
CA VAL A 56 8.73 -0.68 3.84
C VAL A 56 7.36 -1.33 3.68
N VAL A 57 6.82 -1.34 2.46
CA VAL A 57 5.50 -1.92 2.18
C VAL A 57 5.46 -3.40 2.52
N ILE A 58 6.48 -4.18 2.14
CA ILE A 58 6.50 -5.61 2.43
C ILE A 58 6.64 -5.89 3.93
N GLU A 59 7.46 -5.13 4.66
CA GLU A 59 7.57 -5.28 6.12
C GLU A 59 6.24 -4.98 6.82
N MET A 60 5.52 -3.95 6.38
CA MET A 60 4.21 -3.64 6.92
C MET A 60 3.18 -4.76 6.60
N LEU A 61 3.17 -5.27 5.36
CA LEU A 61 2.27 -6.36 4.95
C LEU A 61 2.51 -7.65 5.74
N ARG A 62 3.77 -8.05 5.92
CA ARG A 62 4.17 -9.19 6.75
C ARG A 62 3.69 -9.01 8.19
N ASN A 63 3.84 -7.82 8.75
CA ASN A 63 3.39 -7.55 10.12
C ASN A 63 1.87 -7.68 10.27
N ALA A 64 1.09 -7.17 9.30
CA ALA A 64 -0.36 -7.33 9.31
C ALA A 64 -0.78 -8.81 9.19
N ARG A 65 -0.20 -9.58 8.25
CA ARG A 65 -0.45 -11.04 8.14
C ARG A 65 -0.14 -11.77 9.43
N ASP A 66 1.03 -11.51 10.00
CA ASP A 66 1.45 -12.21 11.21
C ASP A 66 0.62 -11.79 12.45
N ALA A 67 0.00 -10.60 12.41
CA ALA A 67 -1.04 -10.16 13.34
C ALA A 67 -2.42 -10.74 12.98
N ARG A 68 -2.47 -11.77 12.12
CA ARG A 68 -3.66 -12.51 11.71
C ARG A 68 -4.73 -11.68 11.00
N ALA A 69 -4.33 -10.57 10.38
CA ALA A 69 -5.23 -9.80 9.54
C ALA A 69 -5.73 -10.65 8.35
N ARG A 70 -7.04 -10.61 8.11
CA ARG A 70 -7.66 -11.22 6.93
C ARG A 70 -7.86 -10.22 5.81
N LYS A 71 -7.98 -8.92 6.13
CA LYS A 71 -8.11 -7.83 5.17
C LYS A 71 -7.07 -6.75 5.49
N ILE A 72 -6.28 -6.40 4.49
CA ILE A 72 -5.23 -5.39 4.59
C ILE A 72 -5.47 -4.33 3.52
N PHE A 73 -5.51 -3.06 3.93
CA PHE A 73 -5.79 -1.91 3.08
C PHE A 73 -4.57 -1.00 3.05
N VAL A 74 -4.01 -0.80 1.87
CA VAL A 74 -2.81 0.01 1.64
C VAL A 74 -3.20 1.26 0.86
N ALA A 75 -3.20 2.40 1.55
CA ALA A 75 -3.33 3.71 0.93
C ALA A 75 -1.95 4.30 0.66
N THR A 76 -1.72 4.80 -0.55
CA THR A 76 -0.47 5.48 -0.91
C THR A 76 -0.74 6.82 -1.58
N THR A 77 0.03 7.84 -1.19
CA THR A 77 0.04 9.16 -1.84
C THR A 77 1.47 9.65 -2.05
N ARG A 78 1.67 10.45 -3.10
CA ARG A 78 2.90 11.22 -3.30
C ARG A 78 2.51 12.68 -3.41
N ASP A 79 3.12 13.51 -2.58
CA ASP A 79 3.10 14.96 -2.74
C ASP A 79 4.55 15.46 -2.81
N ALA A 80 4.97 15.91 -4.00
CA ALA A 80 6.36 16.20 -4.32
C ALA A 80 7.32 15.04 -3.94
N ASN A 81 8.16 15.27 -2.93
CA ASN A 81 9.09 14.27 -2.41
C ASN A 81 8.53 13.50 -1.20
N THR A 82 7.38 13.89 -0.69
CA THR A 82 6.76 13.24 0.46
C THR A 82 5.89 12.08 0.00
N ARG A 83 6.28 10.87 0.39
CA ARG A 83 5.49 9.66 0.23
C ARG A 83 4.78 9.36 1.54
N THR A 84 3.47 9.18 1.49
CA THR A 84 2.70 8.71 2.65
C THR A 84 2.10 7.36 2.34
N LEU A 85 2.30 6.42 3.26
CA LEU A 85 1.69 5.10 3.28
C LEU A 85 0.83 4.98 4.52
N VAL A 86 -0.41 4.53 4.35
CA VAL A 86 -1.28 4.15 5.46
C VAL A 86 -1.70 2.71 5.25
N MET A 87 -1.43 1.85 6.22
CA MET A 87 -1.86 0.46 6.21
C MET A 87 -2.88 0.25 7.31
N ILE A 88 -4.07 -0.20 6.93
CA ILE A 88 -5.17 -0.51 7.84
C ILE A 88 -5.45 -2.00 7.75
N ASP A 89 -5.58 -2.67 8.87
CA ASP A 89 -5.84 -4.10 8.95
C ASP A 89 -6.87 -4.46 10.04
N ASP A 90 -7.47 -5.64 9.91
CA ASP A 90 -8.41 -6.23 10.87
C ASP A 90 -7.77 -7.27 11.80
N GLY A 91 -6.46 -7.14 12.06
CA GLY A 91 -5.69 -8.09 12.87
C GLY A 91 -5.86 -7.93 14.39
N ASP A 92 -4.93 -8.53 15.12
CA ASP A 92 -4.96 -8.67 16.58
C ASP A 92 -4.87 -7.33 17.34
N GLY A 93 -4.50 -6.23 16.69
CA GLY A 93 -4.36 -4.93 17.34
C GLY A 93 -3.17 -4.81 18.29
N ILE A 94 -2.94 -3.60 18.82
CA ILE A 94 -1.76 -3.23 19.61
C ILE A 94 -2.22 -2.47 20.86
N PRO A 95 -1.85 -2.94 22.07
CA PRO A 95 -2.14 -2.23 23.32
C PRO A 95 -1.57 -0.82 23.33
N ALA A 96 -2.29 0.14 23.92
CA ALA A 96 -1.92 1.56 23.93
C ALA A 96 -0.47 1.81 24.40
N HIS A 97 -0.05 1.14 25.48
CA HIS A 97 1.30 1.28 26.04
C HIS A 97 2.42 0.71 25.15
N MET A 98 2.08 -0.09 24.14
CA MET A 98 3.01 -0.68 23.18
C MET A 98 3.08 0.07 21.85
N GLN A 99 2.12 0.94 21.53
CA GLN A 99 1.99 1.55 20.19
C GLN A 99 3.24 2.32 19.71
N ASP A 100 3.99 2.94 20.62
CA ASP A 100 5.29 3.55 20.28
C ASP A 100 6.45 2.55 20.41
N ARG A 101 6.37 1.63 21.39
CA ARG A 101 7.44 0.67 21.72
C ARG A 101 7.62 -0.42 20.65
N ILE A 102 6.62 -0.72 19.83
CA ILE A 102 6.76 -1.68 18.71
C ILE A 102 7.83 -1.25 17.69
N PHE A 103 8.18 0.04 17.67
CA PHE A 103 9.23 0.58 16.81
C PHE A 103 10.61 0.56 17.49
N ASP A 104 10.72 0.15 18.74
CA ASP A 104 12.02 -0.02 19.39
C ASP A 104 12.75 -1.24 18.85
N ALA A 105 14.07 -1.16 18.85
CA ALA A 105 14.91 -2.28 18.44
C ALA A 105 14.62 -3.53 19.32
N ARG A 106 14.44 -4.66 18.64
CA ARG A 106 14.30 -6.02 19.20
C ARG A 106 12.97 -6.27 19.90
N VAL A 107 12.01 -5.35 19.77
CA VAL A 107 10.65 -5.55 20.30
C VAL A 107 9.86 -6.43 19.35
N THR A 108 9.24 -7.48 19.89
CA THR A 108 8.41 -8.42 19.13
C THR A 108 7.35 -9.04 20.03
N SER A 109 6.22 -9.43 19.45
CA SER A 109 5.26 -10.35 20.06
C SER A 109 5.46 -11.81 19.61
N LYS A 110 6.49 -12.06 18.78
CA LYS A 110 6.75 -13.34 18.10
C LYS A 110 8.07 -13.94 18.59
N LEU A 111 8.00 -14.75 19.63
CA LEU A 111 9.17 -15.39 20.25
C LEU A 111 9.67 -16.64 19.52
N GLU A 112 8.76 -17.37 18.87
CA GLU A 112 9.03 -18.72 18.35
C GLU A 112 9.26 -18.80 16.83
N THR A 113 9.08 -17.70 16.11
CA THR A 113 8.85 -17.73 14.67
C THR A 113 9.86 -16.88 13.90
N ILE A 114 11.09 -17.41 13.76
CA ILE A 114 11.97 -16.97 12.67
C ILE A 114 11.46 -17.66 11.40
N HIS A 115 10.87 -16.89 10.50
CA HIS A 115 10.45 -17.37 9.19
C HIS A 115 11.35 -16.82 8.11
N THR A 116 11.60 -17.64 7.10
CA THR A 116 12.21 -17.23 5.84
C THR A 116 11.14 -17.36 4.78
N ASP A 117 10.84 -16.28 4.09
CA ASP A 117 9.95 -16.27 2.92
C ASP A 117 10.74 -15.73 1.70
N ARG A 118 10.02 -15.43 0.61
CA ARG A 118 10.60 -14.87 -0.62
C ARG A 118 11.41 -13.58 -0.43
N TRP A 119 11.02 -12.71 0.50
CA TRP A 119 11.70 -11.43 0.75
C TRP A 119 12.73 -11.52 1.89
N GLY A 120 13.03 -12.72 2.39
CA GLY A 120 14.11 -12.96 3.35
C GLY A 120 13.65 -13.37 4.75
N VAL A 121 14.56 -13.25 5.72
CA VAL A 121 14.34 -13.68 7.10
C VAL A 121 13.65 -12.57 7.90
N HIS A 122 12.54 -12.89 8.56
CA HIS A 122 11.84 -11.98 9.46
C HIS A 122 11.56 -12.65 10.84
N GLY A 123 10.97 -11.90 11.78
CA GLY A 123 10.66 -12.40 13.13
C GLY A 123 11.71 -12.08 14.22
N ARG A 124 12.64 -11.16 13.95
CA ARG A 124 13.68 -10.74 14.92
C ARG A 124 13.34 -9.49 15.74
N GLY A 125 12.13 -8.95 15.57
CA GLY A 125 11.73 -7.68 16.21
C GLY A 125 12.47 -6.45 15.68
N MET A 126 12.91 -6.50 14.41
CA MET A 126 13.70 -5.42 13.79
C MET A 126 12.98 -4.71 12.65
N ALA A 127 11.90 -5.27 12.11
CA ALA A 127 11.18 -4.77 10.94
C ALA A 127 10.68 -3.32 11.13
N LEU A 128 9.81 -3.10 12.11
CA LEU A 128 9.24 -1.76 12.38
C LEU A 128 10.29 -0.77 12.88
N PHE A 129 11.27 -1.23 13.66
CA PHE A 129 12.44 -0.41 14.03
C PHE A 129 13.19 0.08 12.78
N SER A 130 13.49 -0.82 11.85
CA SER A 130 14.21 -0.46 10.62
C SER A 130 13.41 0.51 9.75
N VAL A 131 12.09 0.31 9.66
CA VAL A 131 11.20 1.27 9.00
C VAL A 131 11.34 2.64 9.68
N ARG A 132 11.21 2.74 11.01
CA ARG A 132 11.29 4.03 11.74
C ARG A 132 12.64 4.73 11.55
N GLU A 133 13.74 3.99 11.44
CA GLU A 133 15.09 4.55 11.25
C GLU A 133 15.36 5.09 9.82
N ASN A 134 14.56 4.69 8.82
CA ASN A 134 14.80 5.02 7.41
C ASN A 134 13.77 5.98 6.81
N VAL A 135 12.73 6.35 7.57
CA VAL A 135 11.64 7.21 7.10
C VAL A 135 11.54 8.47 7.97
N SER A 136 10.81 9.48 7.48
CA SER A 136 10.62 10.74 8.21
C SER A 136 9.73 10.57 9.45
N SER A 137 8.75 9.67 9.39
CA SER A 137 7.87 9.32 10.51
C SER A 137 7.25 7.94 10.30
N ALA A 138 7.17 7.13 11.36
CA ALA A 138 6.40 5.89 11.40
C ALA A 138 5.64 5.86 12.72
N LYS A 139 4.31 5.70 12.68
CA LYS A 139 3.46 5.70 13.88
C LYS A 139 2.23 4.82 13.72
N VAL A 140 1.75 4.29 14.84
CA VAL A 140 0.37 3.81 14.96
C VAL A 140 -0.55 5.03 14.96
N VAL A 141 -1.52 5.07 14.07
CA VAL A 141 -2.55 6.13 14.06
C VAL A 141 -3.66 5.77 15.04
N THR A 142 -4.12 4.52 14.97
CA THR A 142 -5.08 3.95 15.91
C THR A 142 -4.88 2.44 15.94
N SER A 143 -5.06 1.85 17.11
CA SER A 143 -5.09 0.41 17.29
C SER A 143 -5.70 0.08 18.63
N THR A 144 -6.45 -1.01 18.69
CA THR A 144 -6.99 -1.54 19.94
C THR A 144 -6.91 -3.06 19.88
N PRO A 145 -6.50 -3.75 20.96
CA PRO A 145 -6.44 -5.21 20.98
C PRO A 145 -7.75 -5.85 20.50
N GLY A 146 -7.66 -6.74 19.52
CA GLY A 146 -8.77 -7.45 18.89
C GLY A 146 -9.57 -6.65 17.87
N LEU A 147 -9.24 -5.37 17.62
CA LEU A 147 -10.01 -4.49 16.72
C LEU A 147 -9.25 -4.08 15.45
N GLY A 148 -8.02 -4.55 15.26
CA GLY A 148 -7.18 -4.17 14.13
C GLY A 148 -6.29 -2.95 14.39
N THR A 149 -5.57 -2.53 13.35
CA THR A 149 -4.55 -1.49 13.42
C THR A 149 -4.59 -0.58 12.20
N SER A 150 -4.28 0.71 12.40
CA SER A 150 -3.85 1.63 11.34
C SER A 150 -2.45 2.14 11.64
N LEU A 151 -1.53 1.96 10.70
CA LEU A 151 -0.15 2.44 10.73
C LEU A 151 0.07 3.45 9.62
N CYS A 152 0.72 4.58 9.95
CA CYS A 152 1.10 5.60 8.98
C CYS A 152 2.62 5.75 8.93
N VAL A 153 3.15 5.69 7.71
CA VAL A 153 4.56 5.94 7.40
C VAL A 153 4.67 7.09 6.42
N VAL A 154 5.53 8.05 6.73
CA VAL A 154 5.87 9.19 5.89
C VAL A 154 7.35 9.12 5.58
N SER A 155 7.72 9.10 4.31
CA SER A 155 9.10 9.09 3.85
C SER A 155 9.40 10.23 2.88
N ASP A 156 10.67 10.59 2.82
CA ASP A 156 11.22 11.56 1.86
C ASP A 156 11.88 10.78 0.71
N ALA A 157 11.31 10.87 -0.49
CA ALA A 157 11.76 10.19 -1.70
C ALA A 157 13.17 10.61 -2.16
N THR A 158 13.74 11.69 -1.59
CA THR A 158 15.14 12.07 -1.82
C THR A 158 16.11 11.34 -0.90
N LYS A 159 15.63 10.78 0.22
CA LYS A 159 16.43 10.04 1.21
C LYS A 159 16.22 8.54 1.11
N LEU A 160 14.97 8.11 0.98
CA LEU A 160 14.61 6.71 0.74
C LEU A 160 14.12 6.58 -0.69
N SER A 161 14.85 5.83 -1.50
CA SER A 161 14.53 5.69 -2.91
C SER A 161 13.18 5.00 -3.13
N GLU A 162 12.54 5.31 -4.25
CA GLU A 162 11.38 4.57 -4.75
C GLU A 162 11.47 4.44 -6.26
N ARG A 163 10.82 3.43 -6.85
CA ARG A 163 10.78 3.32 -8.32
C ARG A 163 10.06 4.52 -8.93
N ALA A 164 10.55 4.98 -10.09
CA ALA A 164 9.96 6.10 -10.82
C ALA A 164 8.51 5.81 -11.25
N ASP A 165 8.23 4.57 -11.67
CA ASP A 165 6.89 4.11 -12.00
C ASP A 165 6.24 3.40 -10.81
N GLN A 166 5.32 4.07 -10.14
CA GLN A 166 4.52 3.52 -9.02
C GLN A 166 3.09 3.14 -9.41
N SER A 167 2.78 3.12 -10.71
CA SER A 167 1.40 3.02 -11.20
C SER A 167 1.15 1.80 -12.08
N THR A 168 2.17 1.34 -12.80
CA THR A 168 2.04 0.19 -13.68
C THR A 168 1.87 -1.07 -12.87
N TRP A 169 0.83 -1.82 -13.22
CA TRP A 169 0.55 -3.14 -12.67
C TRP A 169 1.42 -4.19 -13.32
N PRO A 170 1.93 -5.16 -12.56
CA PRO A 170 2.67 -6.26 -13.14
C PRO A 170 1.74 -7.25 -13.83
N THR A 171 2.32 -8.14 -14.64
CA THR A 171 1.61 -9.26 -15.26
C THR A 171 1.86 -10.53 -14.47
N VAL A 172 0.80 -11.28 -14.20
CA VAL A 172 0.87 -12.62 -13.62
C VAL A 172 0.97 -13.68 -14.71
N GLY A 173 1.75 -14.72 -14.42
CA GLY A 173 1.92 -15.88 -15.27
C GLY A 173 2.09 -17.12 -14.40
N THR A 174 2.60 -18.16 -15.01
CA THR A 174 2.96 -19.40 -14.32
C THR A 174 4.48 -19.44 -14.19
N ASP A 175 4.99 -19.80 -13.02
CA ASP A 175 6.42 -20.08 -12.83
C ASP A 175 6.80 -21.50 -13.30
N ASP A 176 8.08 -21.83 -13.15
CA ASP A 176 8.66 -23.12 -13.56
C ASP A 176 8.04 -24.31 -12.82
N ASP A 177 7.44 -24.08 -11.65
CA ASP A 177 6.76 -25.09 -10.82
C ASP A 177 5.26 -25.20 -11.10
N GLY A 178 4.74 -24.46 -12.09
CA GLY A 178 3.31 -24.48 -12.42
C GLY A 178 2.44 -23.59 -11.51
N GLN A 179 3.04 -22.80 -10.62
CA GLN A 179 2.32 -21.93 -9.69
C GLN A 179 2.10 -20.54 -10.27
N THR A 180 1.04 -19.88 -9.82
CA THR A 180 0.77 -18.48 -10.23
C THR A 180 1.81 -17.58 -9.60
N SER A 181 2.50 -16.78 -10.42
CA SER A 181 3.52 -15.85 -9.95
C SER A 181 3.50 -14.55 -10.75
N VAL A 182 4.10 -13.51 -10.19
CA VAL A 182 4.30 -12.24 -10.91
C VAL A 182 5.53 -12.36 -11.82
N VAL A 183 5.31 -12.35 -13.14
CA VAL A 183 6.36 -12.67 -14.13
C VAL A 183 6.99 -11.43 -14.78
N ARG A 184 6.24 -10.33 -14.92
CA ARG A 184 6.73 -9.10 -15.59
C ARG A 184 6.19 -7.85 -14.90
N GLY A 185 6.90 -6.74 -15.08
CA GLY A 185 6.49 -5.42 -14.61
C GLY A 185 7.52 -4.79 -13.66
N PRO A 186 7.39 -3.48 -13.40
CA PRO A 186 8.31 -2.76 -12.53
C PRO A 186 8.23 -3.29 -11.08
N HIS A 187 9.37 -3.33 -10.39
CA HIS A 187 9.46 -3.68 -8.96
C HIS A 187 9.05 -2.50 -8.07
N ASN A 188 7.81 -2.05 -8.25
CA ASN A 188 7.20 -0.93 -7.55
C ASN A 188 6.25 -1.39 -6.44
N ILE A 189 5.63 -0.45 -5.71
CA ILE A 189 4.69 -0.75 -4.61
C ILE A 189 3.55 -1.66 -5.07
N VAL A 190 3.02 -1.43 -6.27
CA VAL A 190 1.94 -2.24 -6.85
C VAL A 190 2.41 -3.69 -6.98
N ARG A 191 3.60 -3.90 -7.56
CA ARG A 191 4.17 -5.25 -7.68
C ARG A 191 4.44 -5.89 -6.33
N THR A 192 4.95 -5.17 -5.34
CA THR A 192 5.14 -5.70 -3.99
C THR A 192 3.83 -6.22 -3.40
N CYS A 193 2.75 -5.44 -3.50
CA CYS A 193 1.43 -5.88 -3.04
C CYS A 193 0.91 -7.09 -3.84
N CYS A 194 1.18 -7.14 -5.15
CA CYS A 194 0.80 -8.25 -6.02
C CYS A 194 1.53 -9.54 -5.68
N GLU A 195 2.85 -9.49 -5.51
CA GLU A 195 3.67 -10.65 -5.12
C GLU A 195 3.20 -11.18 -3.76
N PHE A 196 3.01 -10.29 -2.78
CA PHE A 196 2.47 -10.66 -1.47
C PHE A 196 1.08 -11.28 -1.55
N ALA A 197 0.14 -10.68 -2.29
CA ALA A 197 -1.23 -11.20 -2.40
C ALA A 197 -1.30 -12.56 -3.12
N VAL A 198 -0.33 -12.88 -3.99
CA VAL A 198 -0.22 -14.18 -4.65
C VAL A 198 0.37 -15.22 -3.70
N GLU A 199 1.42 -14.87 -2.96
CA GLU A 199 2.08 -15.75 -1.99
C GLU A 199 1.15 -16.08 -0.80
N GLU A 200 0.42 -15.08 -0.30
CA GLU A 200 -0.51 -15.21 0.84
C GLU A 200 -1.95 -15.53 0.40
N ARG A 201 -2.11 -16.14 -0.77
CA ARG A 201 -3.42 -16.46 -1.33
C ARG A 201 -4.19 -17.40 -0.39
N GLY A 202 -5.36 -16.96 0.03
CA GLY A 202 -6.24 -17.71 0.94
C GLY A 202 -5.94 -17.47 2.43
N VAL A 203 -4.87 -16.73 2.75
CA VAL A 203 -4.54 -16.30 4.11
C VAL A 203 -5.14 -14.91 4.37
N CYS A 204 -4.84 -13.94 3.51
CA CYS A 204 -5.35 -12.58 3.64
C CYS A 204 -5.61 -11.92 2.27
N GLU A 205 -6.50 -10.92 2.26
CA GLU A 205 -6.80 -10.09 1.10
C GLU A 205 -6.12 -8.72 1.22
N VAL A 206 -5.43 -8.31 0.16
CA VAL A 206 -4.83 -6.96 0.07
C VAL A 206 -5.64 -6.07 -0.85
N TYR A 207 -5.85 -4.82 -0.45
CA TYR A 207 -6.45 -3.74 -1.23
C TYR A 207 -5.45 -2.60 -1.35
N LEU A 208 -5.23 -2.08 -2.56
CA LEU A 208 -4.24 -1.04 -2.82
C LEU A 208 -4.86 0.10 -3.63
N GLY A 209 -4.71 1.34 -3.16
CA GLY A 209 -5.12 2.53 -3.90
C GLY A 209 -4.78 3.85 -3.21
N SER A 210 -5.44 4.92 -3.66
CA SER A 210 -5.39 6.23 -2.99
C SER A 210 -6.20 6.24 -1.68
N PRO A 211 -6.00 7.22 -0.79
CA PRO A 211 -6.81 7.35 0.43
C PRO A 211 -8.31 7.40 0.17
N SER A 212 -8.73 8.04 -0.93
CA SER A 212 -10.13 8.11 -1.32
C SER A 212 -10.71 6.75 -1.74
N GLU A 213 -9.93 5.96 -2.49
CA GLU A 213 -10.35 4.63 -2.92
C GLU A 213 -10.35 3.65 -1.75
N ILE A 214 -9.36 3.74 -0.85
CA ILE A 214 -9.30 2.91 0.36
C ILE A 214 -10.45 3.26 1.31
N ALA A 215 -10.75 4.54 1.55
CA ALA A 215 -11.89 4.94 2.36
C ALA A 215 -13.22 4.44 1.78
N ALA A 216 -13.40 4.52 0.45
CA ALA A 216 -14.57 3.95 -0.21
C ALA A 216 -14.64 2.42 -0.07
N THR A 217 -13.49 1.74 -0.16
CA THR A 217 -13.40 0.28 -0.04
C THR A 217 -13.70 -0.20 1.37
N LEU A 218 -13.14 0.46 2.40
CA LEU A 218 -13.43 0.17 3.80
C LEU A 218 -14.92 0.29 4.08
N ARG A 219 -15.53 1.42 3.68
CA ARG A 219 -16.97 1.66 3.87
C ARG A 219 -17.83 0.55 3.24
N ASP A 220 -17.47 0.08 2.05
CA ASP A 220 -18.28 -0.90 1.32
C ASP A 220 -18.01 -2.35 1.76
N ARG A 221 -16.75 -2.72 2.01
CA ARG A 221 -16.32 -4.11 2.23
C ARG A 221 -16.16 -4.51 3.69
N CYS A 222 -16.22 -3.56 4.62
CA CYS A 222 -16.17 -3.80 6.05
C CYS A 222 -17.46 -3.34 6.71
N ARG A 223 -18.59 -3.78 6.15
CA ARG A 223 -19.88 -3.65 6.83
C ARG A 223 -19.92 -4.64 8.00
N PRO A 224 -20.42 -4.22 9.16
CA PRO A 224 -20.61 -5.12 10.29
C PRO A 224 -21.65 -6.19 9.95
N ASP A 225 -21.48 -7.38 10.53
CA ASP A 225 -22.51 -8.42 10.47
C ASP A 225 -23.78 -8.03 11.26
N ASP A 226 -23.60 -7.21 12.31
CA ASP A 226 -24.65 -6.69 13.17
C ASP A 226 -24.63 -5.16 13.20
N GLU A 227 -25.55 -4.55 12.44
CA GLU A 227 -25.67 -3.10 12.34
C GLU A 227 -26.09 -2.42 13.65
N SER A 228 -26.67 -3.16 14.60
CA SER A 228 -27.14 -2.58 15.87
C SER A 228 -26.00 -2.01 16.71
N ARG A 229 -24.80 -2.60 16.57
CA ARG A 229 -23.58 -2.11 17.24
C ARG A 229 -23.21 -0.69 16.83
N HIS A 230 -23.61 -0.24 15.64
CA HIS A 230 -23.26 1.06 15.09
C HIS A 230 -24.31 2.14 15.41
N LEU A 231 -25.52 1.75 15.84
CA LEU A 231 -26.63 2.67 16.14
C LEU A 231 -26.51 3.34 17.53
N PHE A 232 -25.69 2.78 18.43
CA PHE A 232 -25.57 3.21 19.83
C PHE A 232 -24.10 3.35 20.28
N VAL A 233 -23.20 3.69 19.36
CA VAL A 233 -21.77 3.85 19.67
C VAL A 233 -21.56 5.20 20.35
N ASP A 234 -21.13 5.17 21.60
CA ASP A 234 -20.72 6.38 22.33
C ASP A 234 -19.30 6.82 21.92
N ASP A 235 -18.40 5.86 21.65
CA ASP A 235 -17.03 6.12 21.19
C ASP A 235 -16.67 5.22 20.00
N ILE A 236 -16.32 5.86 18.87
CA ILE A 236 -15.94 5.16 17.64
C ILE A 236 -14.67 4.30 17.80
N ALA A 237 -13.85 4.57 18.83
CA ALA A 237 -12.68 3.79 19.14
C ALA A 237 -13.01 2.34 19.55
N GLU A 238 -14.24 2.08 20.03
CA GLU A 238 -14.73 0.76 20.40
C GLU A 238 -15.09 -0.13 19.19
N LEU A 239 -15.27 0.48 18.02
CA LEU A 239 -15.52 -0.25 16.79
C LEU A 239 -14.23 -0.82 16.19
N PRO A 240 -14.29 -1.98 15.52
CA PRO A 240 -13.21 -2.48 14.69
C PRO A 240 -12.70 -1.41 13.73
N VAL A 241 -11.38 -1.25 13.64
CA VAL A 241 -10.72 -0.16 12.89
C VAL A 241 -11.22 -0.10 11.45
N CYS A 242 -11.38 -1.26 10.80
CA CYS A 242 -11.87 -1.35 9.43
C CYS A 242 -13.35 -0.98 9.26
N GLU A 243 -14.17 -1.07 10.31
CA GLU A 243 -15.62 -0.84 10.26
C GLU A 243 -15.99 0.62 10.55
N ARG A 244 -15.09 1.42 11.14
CA ARG A 244 -15.40 2.79 11.63
C ARG A 244 -16.02 3.70 10.57
N LEU A 245 -15.56 3.64 9.33
CA LEU A 245 -16.11 4.44 8.23
C LEU A 245 -17.56 4.08 7.86
N TYR A 246 -18.06 2.92 8.30
CA TYR A 246 -19.46 2.55 8.16
C TYR A 246 -20.37 3.35 9.11
N ALA A 247 -19.86 3.71 10.30
CA ALA A 247 -20.59 4.44 11.33
C ALA A 247 -20.84 5.92 10.98
N ALA A 248 -20.11 6.45 9.99
CA ALA A 248 -20.22 7.83 9.57
C ALA A 248 -21.65 8.19 9.11
N SER A 249 -22.22 9.20 9.77
CA SER A 249 -23.59 9.69 9.54
C SER A 249 -23.68 10.66 8.34
N ASP A 250 -22.66 11.50 8.16
CA ASP A 250 -22.58 12.48 7.08
C ASP A 250 -21.13 12.65 6.55
N ALA A 251 -20.92 13.62 5.64
CA ALA A 251 -19.63 13.84 5.01
C ALA A 251 -18.57 14.43 5.96
N SER A 252 -18.97 15.25 6.93
CA SER A 252 -18.07 15.83 7.94
C SER A 252 -17.59 14.74 8.88
N ASP A 253 -18.54 13.96 9.39
CA ASP A 253 -18.27 12.80 10.24
C ASP A 253 -17.37 11.78 9.51
N PHE A 254 -17.70 11.47 8.25
CA PHE A 254 -16.86 10.58 7.43
C PHE A 254 -15.41 11.08 7.27
N MET A 255 -15.20 12.40 7.13
CA MET A 255 -13.86 12.97 7.07
C MET A 255 -13.09 12.84 8.37
N GLU A 256 -13.75 13.15 9.50
CA GLU A 256 -13.13 13.06 10.82
C GLU A 256 -12.71 11.63 11.14
N ILE A 257 -13.59 10.66 10.85
CA ILE A 257 -13.31 9.24 10.99
C ILE A 257 -12.17 8.83 10.06
N ALA A 258 -12.19 9.23 8.78
CA ALA A 258 -11.12 8.94 7.85
C ALA A 258 -9.77 9.49 8.33
N ALA A 259 -9.74 10.71 8.85
CA ALA A 259 -8.54 11.32 9.42
C ALA A 259 -8.04 10.56 10.67
N SER A 260 -8.93 10.06 11.51
CA SER A 260 -8.59 9.20 12.66
C SER A 260 -7.95 7.86 12.25
N LEU A 261 -8.19 7.42 11.01
CA LEU A 261 -7.55 6.25 10.40
C LEU A 261 -6.27 6.61 9.64
N GLY A 262 -5.91 7.89 9.54
CA GLY A 262 -4.76 8.38 8.77
C GLY A 262 -5.07 8.70 7.31
N LEU A 263 -6.32 8.55 6.87
CA LEU A 263 -6.76 8.81 5.51
C LEU A 263 -7.22 10.26 5.35
N VAL A 264 -6.35 11.11 4.80
CA VAL A 264 -6.69 12.51 4.53
C VAL A 264 -7.50 12.62 3.23
N ILE A 265 -8.75 13.08 3.34
CA ILE A 265 -9.65 13.32 2.22
C ILE A 265 -10.38 14.66 2.37
N SER A 266 -10.83 15.23 1.26
CA SER A 266 -11.66 16.44 1.27
C SER A 266 -13.13 16.13 1.51
N GLU A 267 -13.91 17.12 1.96
CA GLU A 267 -15.37 17.01 2.14
C GLU A 267 -16.09 16.65 0.85
N ARG A 268 -15.65 17.26 -0.26
CA ARG A 268 -16.13 16.90 -1.60
C ARG A 268 -15.87 15.42 -1.90
N THR A 269 -14.72 14.89 -1.52
CA THR A 269 -14.40 13.46 -1.68
C THR A 269 -15.31 12.61 -0.80
N ALA A 270 -15.51 12.97 0.47
CA ALA A 270 -16.40 12.26 1.38
C ALA A 270 -17.83 12.18 0.80
N HIS A 271 -18.39 13.30 0.32
CA HIS A 271 -19.68 13.29 -0.39
C HIS A 271 -19.70 12.34 -1.59
N ARG A 272 -18.64 12.31 -2.40
CA ARG A 272 -18.55 11.42 -3.56
C ARG A 272 -18.47 9.94 -3.16
N ILE A 273 -17.86 9.64 -2.02
CA ILE A 273 -17.83 8.27 -1.46
C ILE A 273 -19.23 7.90 -0.97
N LEU A 274 -19.85 8.74 -0.14
CA LEU A 274 -21.19 8.51 0.40
C LEU A 274 -22.26 8.39 -0.69
N SER A 275 -22.11 9.13 -1.79
CA SER A 275 -23.01 9.05 -2.94
C SER A 275 -22.65 7.94 -3.95
N GLY A 276 -21.67 7.06 -3.64
CA GLY A 276 -21.26 5.94 -4.49
C GLY A 276 -20.56 6.31 -5.81
N GLN A 277 -20.08 7.55 -5.95
CA GLN A 277 -19.36 8.00 -7.16
C GLN A 277 -17.91 7.48 -7.19
N ILE A 278 -17.30 7.25 -6.04
CA ILE A 278 -16.00 6.56 -5.93
C ILE A 278 -16.29 5.08 -5.70
N LYS A 279 -15.93 4.25 -6.68
CA LYS A 279 -16.18 2.80 -6.59
C LYS A 279 -15.18 2.15 -5.64
N PRO A 280 -15.62 1.19 -4.81
CA PRO A 280 -14.72 0.39 -3.99
C PRO A 280 -13.80 -0.45 -4.87
N LEU A 281 -12.59 -0.68 -4.39
CA LEU A 281 -11.58 -1.47 -5.08
C LEU A 281 -11.92 -2.96 -5.03
N ARG A 282 -11.40 -3.70 -6.00
CA ARG A 282 -11.26 -5.16 -5.91
C ARG A 282 -9.97 -5.47 -5.15
N SER A 283 -9.91 -6.64 -4.50
CA SER A 283 -8.64 -7.09 -3.92
C SER A 283 -7.58 -7.21 -5.02
N VAL A 284 -6.32 -7.00 -4.67
CA VAL A 284 -5.17 -7.06 -5.57
C VAL A 284 -5.16 -8.38 -6.32
N LEU A 285 -5.38 -9.50 -5.62
CA LEU A 285 -5.47 -10.81 -6.23
C LEU A 285 -6.63 -10.91 -7.24
N ALA A 286 -7.83 -10.46 -6.87
CA ALA A 286 -8.98 -10.47 -7.78
C ALA A 286 -8.75 -9.60 -9.03
N ARG A 287 -8.01 -8.49 -8.89
CA ARG A 287 -7.62 -7.63 -10.02
C ARG A 287 -6.59 -8.29 -10.94
N LEU A 288 -5.64 -9.03 -10.39
CA LEU A 288 -4.64 -9.78 -11.17
C LEU A 288 -5.24 -10.99 -11.90
N MET A 289 -6.14 -11.72 -11.23
CA MET A 289 -6.76 -12.94 -11.77
C MET A 289 -7.84 -12.62 -12.79
N HIS A 290 -8.41 -11.42 -12.75
CA HIS A 290 -9.20 -10.92 -13.86
C HIS A 290 -8.26 -10.65 -15.03
N ARG A 291 -8.20 -11.60 -15.96
CA ARG A 291 -7.75 -11.32 -17.32
C ARG A 291 -8.43 -10.04 -17.76
N SER A 292 -7.63 -9.01 -18.06
CA SER A 292 -8.07 -8.06 -19.06
C SER A 292 -8.14 -8.89 -20.34
N ASP A 293 -9.30 -9.47 -20.64
CA ASP A 293 -9.55 -9.92 -22.00
C ASP A 293 -9.21 -8.74 -22.91
N PRO A 294 -8.43 -8.94 -23.98
CA PRO A 294 -8.32 -7.92 -24.99
C PRO A 294 -9.75 -7.65 -25.49
N SER A 295 -10.29 -6.49 -25.11
CA SER A 295 -11.60 -5.98 -25.54
C SER A 295 -12.79 -6.93 -25.36
N THR A 296 -13.36 -7.00 -24.16
CA THR A 296 -14.82 -7.02 -24.08
C THR A 296 -15.30 -5.58 -24.33
N PRO A 297 -16.14 -5.33 -25.36
CA PRO A 297 -16.72 -4.00 -25.55
C PRO A 297 -17.48 -3.63 -24.28
N ALA A 298 -17.13 -2.50 -23.67
CA ALA A 298 -17.85 -2.01 -22.51
C ALA A 298 -19.35 -1.96 -22.83
N GLU A 299 -20.18 -2.53 -21.96
CA GLU A 299 -21.64 -2.44 -22.07
C GLU A 299 -22.03 -0.97 -22.28
N VAL A 300 -22.76 -0.75 -23.36
CA VAL A 300 -23.18 0.56 -23.81
C VAL A 300 -24.17 1.11 -22.80
N ASP A 301 -23.71 2.08 -22.01
CA ASP A 301 -24.54 2.90 -21.14
C ASP A 301 -25.45 3.80 -22.00
N LEU A 302 -26.69 3.35 -22.19
CA LEU A 302 -27.73 4.00 -23.00
C LEU A 302 -28.19 5.36 -22.43
N MET A 303 -27.74 5.75 -21.23
CA MET A 303 -28.15 6.97 -20.53
C MET A 303 -27.16 8.15 -20.65
N LYS A 304 -26.02 7.99 -21.34
CA LYS A 304 -25.08 9.11 -21.57
C LYS A 304 -25.50 10.01 -22.74
N ASP A 305 -25.81 11.27 -22.44
CA ASP A 305 -26.13 12.36 -23.38
C ASP A 305 -25.15 12.41 -24.58
N ARG A 306 -25.68 12.13 -25.78
CA ARG A 306 -24.94 11.86 -27.05
C ARG A 306 -24.56 13.12 -27.85
N ARG A 307 -24.42 14.29 -27.21
CA ARG A 307 -24.04 15.53 -27.89
C ARG A 307 -22.55 15.85 -27.76
N GLY A 308 -21.69 14.91 -28.12
CA GLY A 308 -20.27 15.17 -28.31
C GLY A 308 -20.00 15.63 -29.74
N LEU A 309 -19.10 16.60 -29.93
CA LEU A 309 -18.62 17.00 -31.25
C LEU A 309 -18.05 15.77 -31.98
N LYS A 310 -18.64 15.42 -33.12
CA LYS A 310 -18.19 14.31 -33.98
C LYS A 310 -17.75 14.91 -35.31
N VAL A 311 -16.52 14.61 -35.68
CA VAL A 311 -15.92 14.94 -36.99
C VAL A 311 -15.61 13.62 -37.68
N SER A 312 -15.83 13.52 -38.98
CA SER A 312 -15.55 12.27 -39.71
C SER A 312 -14.04 12.01 -39.77
N SER A 313 -13.65 10.74 -39.95
CA SER A 313 -12.23 10.37 -40.11
C SER A 313 -11.60 11.03 -41.34
N ASP A 314 -12.40 11.20 -42.39
CA ASP A 314 -11.95 11.75 -43.67
C ASP A 314 -11.68 13.25 -43.52
N ASP A 315 -12.59 13.97 -42.86
CA ASP A 315 -12.42 15.40 -42.53
C ASP A 315 -11.23 15.62 -41.58
N LEU A 316 -10.98 14.71 -40.63
CA LEU A 316 -9.81 14.79 -39.74
C LEU A 316 -8.50 14.58 -40.51
N GLY A 317 -8.49 13.66 -41.48
CA GLY A 317 -7.35 13.43 -42.35
C GLY A 317 -7.07 14.64 -43.24
N GLU A 318 -8.11 15.26 -43.81
CA GLU A 318 -7.97 16.48 -44.61
C GLU A 318 -7.49 17.66 -43.75
N PHE A 319 -8.09 17.85 -42.57
CA PHE A 319 -7.69 18.88 -41.62
C PHE A 319 -6.24 18.72 -41.15
N SER A 320 -5.79 17.49 -40.90
CA SER A 320 -4.38 17.20 -40.59
C SER A 320 -3.44 17.66 -41.71
N ARG A 321 -3.77 17.38 -42.97
CA ARG A 321 -2.94 17.79 -44.13
C ARG A 321 -2.94 19.30 -44.33
N MET A 322 -4.06 19.97 -44.06
CA MET A 322 -4.12 21.44 -44.11
C MET A 322 -3.18 22.06 -43.07
N MET A 323 -3.23 21.56 -41.83
CA MET A 323 -2.36 22.04 -40.75
C MET A 323 -0.88 21.73 -40.99
N GLU A 324 -0.57 20.60 -41.63
CA GLU A 324 0.80 20.26 -42.04
C GLU A 324 1.36 21.25 -43.07
N ARG A 325 0.55 21.63 -44.07
CA ARG A 325 0.94 22.64 -45.07
C ARG A 325 1.10 24.03 -44.44
N ASP A 326 0.20 24.40 -43.55
CA ASP A 326 0.24 25.73 -42.92
C ASP A 326 1.38 25.83 -41.88
N PHE A 327 1.87 24.70 -41.36
CA PHE A 327 3.05 24.65 -40.49
C PHE A 327 4.34 25.14 -41.18
N SER A 328 4.40 25.12 -42.52
CA SER A 328 5.55 25.64 -43.28
C SER A 328 5.94 27.08 -42.90
N TYR A 329 4.96 27.91 -42.49
CA TYR A 329 5.23 29.27 -42.02
C TYR A 329 6.17 29.31 -40.80
N LEU A 330 6.02 28.36 -39.88
CA LEU A 330 6.89 28.23 -38.71
C LEU A 330 8.16 27.44 -39.03
N ALA A 331 8.04 26.40 -39.87
CA ALA A 331 9.16 25.58 -40.32
C ALA A 331 10.27 26.43 -40.94
N ASP A 332 9.94 27.32 -41.87
CA ASP A 332 10.92 28.15 -42.59
C ASP A 332 11.60 29.18 -41.70
N ARG A 333 10.88 29.69 -40.69
CA ARG A 333 11.34 30.79 -39.84
C ARG A 333 12.15 30.34 -38.63
N TYR A 334 11.90 29.12 -38.17
CA TYR A 334 12.53 28.53 -36.99
C TYR A 334 13.32 27.26 -37.31
N TYR A 335 13.50 26.93 -38.60
CA TYR A 335 14.20 25.74 -39.08
C TYR A 335 13.70 24.44 -38.43
N LEU A 336 12.37 24.29 -38.37
CA LEU A 336 11.71 23.15 -37.75
C LEU A 336 11.30 22.12 -38.80
N SER A 337 11.48 20.83 -38.48
CA SER A 337 11.00 19.71 -39.29
C SER A 337 10.00 18.88 -38.51
N LEU A 338 8.96 18.38 -39.17
CA LEU A 338 7.98 17.48 -38.58
C LEU A 338 8.46 16.03 -38.70
N SER A 339 8.40 15.28 -37.60
CA SER A 339 8.76 13.86 -37.57
C SER A 339 7.64 12.94 -38.07
N ALA A 340 6.40 13.42 -38.01
CA ALA A 340 5.21 12.75 -38.51
C ALA A 340 4.10 13.76 -38.85
N ALA A 341 3.08 13.31 -39.57
CA ALA A 341 1.89 14.12 -39.85
C ALA A 341 1.19 14.55 -38.54
N PRO A 342 0.62 15.77 -38.46
CA PRO A 342 0.02 16.29 -37.23
C PRO A 342 -1.08 15.39 -36.67
N HIS A 343 -1.02 15.06 -35.38
CA HIS A 343 -2.04 14.22 -34.76
C HIS A 343 -3.25 15.05 -34.32
N VAL A 344 -4.40 14.84 -34.96
CA VAL A 344 -5.66 15.53 -34.66
C VAL A 344 -6.57 14.64 -33.80
N ARG A 345 -6.93 15.11 -32.61
CA ARG A 345 -7.83 14.42 -31.68
C ARG A 345 -9.03 15.29 -31.31
N VAL A 346 -10.22 14.78 -31.57
CA VAL A 346 -11.49 15.42 -31.16
C VAL A 346 -11.93 14.88 -29.80
N THR A 347 -12.27 15.79 -28.89
CA THR A 347 -12.91 15.46 -27.61
C THR A 347 -14.23 16.22 -27.50
N LYS A 348 -15.00 15.99 -26.42
CA LYS A 348 -16.38 16.48 -26.28
C LYS A 348 -16.57 17.96 -26.67
N ASN A 349 -15.64 18.85 -26.24
CA ASN A 349 -15.73 20.30 -26.44
C ASN A 349 -14.46 20.95 -27.03
N ARG A 350 -13.50 20.17 -27.59
CA ARG A 350 -12.26 20.73 -28.15
C ARG A 350 -11.62 19.79 -29.18
N ILE A 351 -10.94 20.38 -30.16
CA ILE A 351 -10.05 19.70 -31.10
C ILE A 351 -8.61 20.01 -30.66
N LEU A 352 -7.81 18.97 -30.44
CA LEU A 352 -6.40 19.04 -30.11
C LEU A 352 -5.59 18.66 -31.35
N VAL A 353 -4.64 19.50 -31.73
CA VAL A 353 -3.67 19.21 -32.82
C VAL A 353 -2.29 19.21 -32.20
N SER A 354 -1.56 18.11 -32.37
CA SER A 354 -0.19 17.96 -31.87
C SER A 354 0.78 17.83 -33.04
N PHE A 355 1.88 18.56 -33.00
CA PHE A 355 2.95 18.52 -34.00
C PHE A 355 4.19 17.94 -33.34
N ASP A 356 4.65 16.79 -33.82
CA ASP A 356 5.89 16.20 -33.34
C ASP A 356 7.04 16.71 -34.21
N LEU A 357 8.03 17.32 -33.56
CA LEU A 357 9.19 17.91 -34.23
C LEU A 357 10.38 16.97 -34.19
N ASP A 358 11.17 16.95 -35.24
CA ASP A 358 12.49 16.32 -35.21
C ASP A 358 13.40 17.09 -34.25
N LYS A 359 14.21 16.36 -33.48
CA LYS A 359 15.27 16.99 -32.69
C LYS A 359 16.38 17.41 -33.65
N PRO A 360 16.88 18.66 -33.58
CA PRO A 360 18.09 19.02 -34.30
C PRO A 360 19.26 18.20 -33.74
N ASP A 361 20.10 17.67 -34.63
CA ASP A 361 21.42 17.12 -34.26
C ASP A 361 22.34 18.20 -33.70
#